data_AF-A0A3P7LLM9-F1
#
_entry.id   AF-A0A3P7LLM9-F1
#
_cell.length_a   1.000
_cell.length_b   1.000
_cell.length_c   1.000
_cell.angle_alpha   90.00
_cell.angle_beta   90.00
_cell.angle_gamma   90.00
#
_symmetry.space_group_name_H-M   'P 1'
#
loop_
_entity.id
_entity.type
_entity.pdbx_description
1 polymer ?
#
loop_
_entity_poly.entity_id
_entity_poly.type
_entity_poly.pdbx_seq_one_letter_code
_entity_poly.pdbx_strand_id
1 'polypeptide(L)' 'MMGVGGEFDQNGIVACQINVEIHCCHTDFKERFASLMKRLLKERRYAVLNVVSVGHHRTFLLNFGNRKCVEKYISQFFQ' A
#
# COMPACT_ATOMS: atom_id res chain seq x y z
N MET A 1 -7.27 -10.20 -1.32
CA MET A 1 -6.18 -10.26 -2.31
C MET A 1 -4.81 -10.03 -1.68
N MET A 2 -4.43 -8.80 -1.26
CA MET A 2 -3.02 -8.50 -0.87
C MET A 2 -2.71 -8.46 0.64
N GLY A 3 -3.74 -8.59 1.48
CA GLY A 3 -3.53 -8.58 2.93
C GLY A 3 -2.87 -9.85 3.44
N VAL A 4 -2.40 -9.82 4.69
CA VAL A 4 -1.75 -10.96 5.34
C VAL A 4 -2.64 -12.21 5.30
N GLY A 5 -2.10 -13.34 4.82
CA GLY A 5 -2.82 -14.60 4.62
C GLY A 5 -3.79 -14.60 3.43
N GLY A 6 -3.79 -13.54 2.63
CA GLY A 6 -4.60 -13.42 1.43
C GLY A 6 -4.05 -14.23 0.25
N GLU A 7 -4.78 -14.17 -0.87
CA GLU A 7 -4.49 -14.89 -2.10
C GLU A 7 -3.04 -14.72 -2.61
N PHE A 8 -2.45 -13.54 -2.48
CA PHE A 8 -1.05 -13.34 -2.91
C PHE A 8 -0.08 -14.16 -2.05
N ASP A 9 -0.29 -14.21 -0.74
CA ASP A 9 0.53 -15.01 0.17
C ASP A 9 0.35 -16.51 -0.12
N GLN A 10 -0.89 -16.93 -0.37
CA GLN A 10 -1.23 -18.33 -0.69
C GLN A 10 -0.57 -18.82 -1.97
N ASN A 11 -0.32 -17.92 -2.93
CA ASN A 11 0.32 -18.23 -4.20
C ASN A 11 1.82 -17.88 -4.23
N GLY A 12 2.41 -17.47 -3.10
CA GLY A 12 3.83 -17.10 -3.04
C GLY A 12 4.18 -15.83 -3.84
N ILE A 13 3.20 -14.97 -4.12
CA ILE A 13 3.37 -13.73 -4.88
C ILE A 13 3.71 -12.58 -3.92
N VAL A 14 4.85 -11.94 -4.15
CA VAL A 14 5.27 -10.75 -3.39
C VAL A 14 5.14 -9.51 -4.25
N ALA A 15 4.14 -8.68 -3.97
CA ALA A 15 4.06 -7.33 -4.52
C ALA A 15 4.92 -6.37 -3.68
N CYS A 16 5.98 -5.81 -4.27
CA CYS A 16 6.85 -4.86 -3.57
C CYS A 16 6.31 -3.44 -3.59
N GLN A 17 5.78 -2.99 -4.73
CA GLN A 17 5.21 -1.65 -4.90
C GLN A 17 3.86 -1.76 -5.61
N ILE A 18 2.88 -0.99 -5.15
CA ILE A 18 1.58 -0.84 -5.79
C ILE A 18 1.31 0.65 -5.98
N ASN A 19 1.01 1.06 -7.22
CA ASN A 19 0.55 2.42 -7.50
C ASN A 19 -0.95 2.48 -7.19
N VAL A 20 -1.35 3.49 -6.42
CA VAL A 20 -2.73 3.64 -5.97
C VAL A 20 -3.24 5.01 -6.37
N GLU A 21 -4.41 5.03 -7.00
CA GLU A 21 -5.18 6.22 -7.31
C GLU A 21 -6.51 6.17 -6.55
N ILE A 22 -6.86 7.26 -5.86
CA ILE A 22 -8.00 7.35 -4.96
C ILE A 22 -8.90 8.50 -5.42
N HIS A 23 -10.13 8.17 -5.78
CA HIS A 23 -11.17 9.13 -6.17
C HIS A 23 -12.22 9.28 -5.06
N CYS A 24 -12.69 10.51 -4.83
CA CYS A 24 -13.65 10.84 -3.78
C CYS A 24 -15.12 10.89 -4.25
N CYS A 25 -15.43 10.28 -5.40
CA CYS A 25 -16.71 10.48 -6.11
C CYS A 25 -17.88 9.62 -5.59
N HIS A 26 -17.66 8.76 -4.60
CA HIS A 26 -18.67 7.85 -4.06
C HIS A 26 -19.24 8.34 -2.72
N THR A 27 -20.53 8.09 -2.48
CA THR A 27 -21.24 8.50 -1.25
C THR A 27 -20.69 7.86 0.02
N ASP A 28 -20.14 6.64 -0.09
CA ASP A 28 -19.54 5.86 1.01
C ASP A 28 -18.00 5.97 1.07
N PHE A 29 -17.41 6.92 0.34
CA PHE A 29 -15.97 7.05 0.18
C PHE A 29 -15.21 7.06 1.52
N LYS A 30 -15.67 7.86 2.48
CA LYS A 30 -14.99 8.04 3.77
C LYS A 30 -14.94 6.74 4.56
N GLU A 31 -16.02 5.96 4.56
CA GLU A 31 -16.11 4.70 5.30
C GLU A 31 -15.21 3.63 4.69
N ARG A 32 -15.24 3.49 3.36
CA ARG A 32 -14.38 2.57 2.63
C ARG A 32 -12.91 2.92 2.79
N PHE A 33 -12.57 4.20 2.65
CA PHE A 33 -11.20 4.67 2.82
C PHE A 33 -10.69 4.44 4.24
N ALA A 34 -11.48 4.81 5.26
CA ALA A 34 -11.11 4.58 6.65
C ALA A 34 -10.92 3.09 6.97
N SER A 35 -11.78 2.22 6.45
CA SER A 35 -11.67 0.76 6.60
C SER A 35 -10.37 0.23 5.98
N LEU A 36 -10.06 0.66 4.75
CA LEU A 36 -8.81 0.30 4.07
C LEU A 36 -7.57 0.74 4.87
N MET A 37 -7.55 2.00 5.32
CA MET A 37 -6.42 2.56 6.07
C MET A 37 -6.22 1.85 7.41
N LYS A 38 -7.30 1.58 8.16
CA LYS A 38 -7.23 0.80 9.41
C LYS A 38 -6.63 -0.59 9.17
N ARG A 39 -7.01 -1.25 8.08
CA ARG A 39 -6.47 -2.56 7.71
C ARG A 39 -4.98 -2.51 7.38
N LEU A 40 -4.55 -1.54 6.56
CA LEU A 40 -3.13 -1.34 6.23
C LEU A 40 -2.28 -1.13 7.49
N LEU A 41 -2.75 -0.27 8.41
CA LEU A 41 -2.09 0.00 9.68
C LEU A 41 -2.02 -1.24 10.60
N LYS A 42 -3.10 -2.04 10.65
CA LYS A 42 -3.14 -3.28 11.45
C LYS A 42 -2.16 -4.32 10.93
N GLU A 43 -2.08 -4.49 9.60
CA GLU A 43 -1.27 -5.52 8.97
C GLU A 43 0.23 -5.17 8.93
N ARG A 44 0.60 -3.87 9.04
CA ARG A 44 1.98 -3.38 9.09
C ARG A 44 2.89 -3.87 7.95
N ARG A 45 2.30 -4.30 6.84
CA ARG A 45 3.02 -4.85 5.68
C ARG A 45 3.37 -3.77 4.66
N TYR A 46 2.40 -2.91 4.35
CA TYR A 46 2.55 -1.86 3.37
C TYR A 46 2.53 -0.49 4.05
N ALA A 47 3.49 0.36 3.72
CA ALA A 47 3.45 1.77 4.09
C ALA A 47 3.04 2.61 2.89
N VAL A 48 2.34 3.71 3.17
CA VAL A 48 1.94 4.71 2.19
C VAL A 48 3.11 5.67 1.98
N LEU A 49 3.69 5.69 0.79
CA LEU A 49 4.80 6.56 0.42
C LEU A 49 4.32 7.60 -0.60
N ASN A 50 4.59 8.87 -0.29
CA ASN A 50 4.32 10.06 -1.11
C ASN A 50 2.87 10.21 -1.58
N VAL A 51 2.15 11.18 -1.04
CA VAL A 51 0.78 11.50 -1.44
C VAL A 51 0.77 12.79 -2.25
N VAL A 52 0.45 12.68 -3.54
CA VAL A 52 0.24 13.84 -4.42
C VAL A 52 -1.25 14.02 -4.64
N SER A 53 -1.74 15.25 -4.51
CA SER A 53 -3.14 15.61 -4.77
C SER A 53 -3.23 16.54 -5.99
N VAL A 54 -3.82 16.04 -7.08
CA VAL A 54 -3.99 16.75 -8.36
C VAL A 54 -5.41 16.57 -8.90
N GLY A 55 -6.42 16.75 -8.04
CA GLY A 55 -7.83 16.44 -8.32
C GLY A 55 -8.28 15.05 -7.82
N HIS A 56 -7.31 14.15 -7.66
CA HIS A 56 -7.43 12.85 -6.98
C HIS A 56 -6.12 12.57 -6.23
N HIS A 57 -6.15 11.64 -5.27
CA HIS A 57 -4.94 11.29 -4.53
C HIS A 57 -4.19 10.16 -5.26
N ARG A 58 -2.91 10.39 -5.52
CA ARG A 58 -1.98 9.37 -6.00
C ARG A 58 -0.97 9.06 -4.91
N THR A 59 -0.75 7.78 -4.68
CA THR A 59 0.21 7.31 -3.69
C THR A 59 0.83 5.99 -4.11
N PHE A 60 1.94 5.64 -3.47
CA PHE A 60 2.55 4.33 -3.56
C PHE A 60 2.34 3.56 -2.26
N LEU A 61 2.04 2.26 -2.37
CA LEU A 61 2.15 1.33 -1.25
C LEU A 61 3.43 0.53 -1.42
N LEU A 62 4.34 0.62 -0.44
CA LEU A 62 5.58 -0.16 -0.43
C LEU A 62 5.53 -1.23 0.64
N ASN A 63 5.89 -2.46 0.27
CA ASN A 63 5.95 -3.59 1.18
C ASN A 63 7.22 -3.54 2.06
N PHE A 64 7.08 -3.03 3.28
CA PHE A 64 8.14 -3.02 4.30
C PHE A 64 8.28 -4.36 5.02
N GLY A 65 7.28 -5.23 4.92
CA GLY A 65 7.32 -6.58 5.50
C GLY A 65 8.25 -7.55 4.77
N ASN A 66 8.79 -7.18 3.61
CA ASN A 66 9.69 -8.02 2.83
C ASN A 66 11.05 -7.35 2.59
N ARG A 67 12.12 -8.00 3.07
CA ARG A 67 13.50 -7.51 2.96
C ARG A 67 13.92 -7.18 1.52
N LYS A 68 13.56 -8.01 0.54
CA LYS A 68 13.92 -7.77 -0.88
C LYS A 68 13.28 -6.48 -1.41
N CYS A 69 12.08 -6.15 -0.95
CA CYS A 69 11.39 -4.93 -1.37
C CYS A 69 12.03 -3.68 -0.76
N VAL A 70 12.45 -3.75 0.51
CA VAL A 70 13.19 -2.67 1.18
C VAL A 70 14.55 -2.46 0.52
N GLU A 71 15.32 -3.53 0.29
CA GLU A 71 16.62 -3.46 -0.39
C GLU A 71 16.50 -2.84 -1.78
N LYS A 72 15.46 -3.21 -2.54
CA LYS A 72 15.24 -2.72 -3.90
C LYS A 72 14.85 -1.24 -3.97
N TYR A 73 14.01 -0.76 -3.06
CA TYR A 73 13.39 0.56 -3.20
C TYR A 73 13.79 1.59 -2.14
N ILE A 74 14.34 1.19 -1.00
CA ILE A 74 14.58 2.08 0.14
C ILE A 74 16.06 2.16 0.50
N SER A 75 16.77 1.03 0.56
CA SER A 75 18.13 0.98 1.10
C SER A 75 19.11 1.92 0.39
N GLN A 76 18.91 2.18 -0.91
CA GLN A 76 19.73 3.13 -1.69
C GLN A 76 19.71 4.57 -1.17
N PHE A 77 18.71 4.96 -0.38
CA PHE A 77 18.58 6.33 0.14
C PHE A 77 19.27 6.54 1.50
N PHE A 78 19.80 5.48 2.10
CA PHE A 78 20.44 5.50 3.41
C PHE A 78 21.92 5.08 3.36
N GLN A 79 22.53 5.20 2.18
CA GLN A 79 23.96 4.95 1.94
C GLN A 79 24.76 6.24 2.08
#